data_AF-A0A316E2U9-F1
#
_entry.id   AF-A0A316E2U9-F1
#
_cell.length_a   1.000
_cell.length_b   1.000
_cell.length_c   1.000
_cell.angle_alpha   90.00
_cell.angle_beta   90.00
_cell.angle_gamma   90.00
#
_symmetry.space_group_name_H-M   'P 1'
#
loop_
_entity.id
_entity.type
_entity.pdbx_description
1 polymer ?
#
loop_
_entity_poly.entity_id
_entity_poly.type
_entity_poly.pdbx_seq_one_letter_code
_entity_poly.pdbx_strand_id
1 'polypeptide(L)'
;MKKSFYAFVAVIFLSISSCKEVENSTPSNEIQLSEALNSVAGNAQAIQDFKTISLKVDGMSYEYEQDIPSLPSPLVSNKYIYECYSNLSARKLKMDYSYCEFNQPAYYETSGPNIFISDRVGSQSDQYIWKSYYFNDVAPVAMFSTEIEAHLKVQMMSNPLQLLKVLLSKNKETVNTKNLVLSFTHEKFPSIIFEVFFDKDTKLPTKVSTNEVDFLQGNVKYEVVFKNWTKVNGIQYPTTLEHYHNKNLLRKETLSNIKVNPTFTESFFNPEVVNDPIPYDDVQSKIGVYNSQFIMRWNAWNLGWPEPVNDGAFDLGTIDMKPYKMEPQYVSPTVKIIGRPDNRLWNVAIKTSDGLYLVDTPLNQDWTRSLIDAAKKAFNENNIKGIISTHCHHDHFAGIREGLTETGNIYLAEEAVPFLKKVTSADHSLNKDKFATNPKPLTINPVKDVTVLENGKIEIHRLNATKSSATAHSSDMLIVYLPQEEIIIQADQLWSGTFMKVWGGYTPRGFTEKAKVSIKNNSQYLLDYIKEKNLKVSKIISQHGGLGSVQDLYTITNTNK
;
A
#
# COMPACT_ATOMS: atom_id res chain seq x y z
N MET A 1 -78.20 41.06 43.47
CA MET A 1 -77.72 40.26 42.32
C MET A 1 -76.35 39.67 42.69
N LYS A 2 -76.21 38.34 42.60
CA LYS A 2 -74.98 37.49 42.68
C LYS A 2 -74.12 37.64 43.97
N LYS A 3 -74.37 36.96 45.10
CA LYS A 3 -74.13 35.53 45.48
C LYS A 3 -72.75 34.99 45.00
N SER A 4 -71.71 35.05 45.85
CA SER A 4 -71.20 34.00 46.79
C SER A 4 -70.10 33.15 46.12
N PHE A 5 -69.00 32.73 46.76
CA PHE A 5 -68.95 31.89 47.97
C PHE A 5 -67.50 31.82 48.53
N TYR A 6 -67.39 31.69 49.86
CA TYR A 6 -66.16 31.47 50.64
C TYR A 6 -65.60 30.06 50.44
N ALA A 7 -64.27 29.89 50.40
CA ALA A 7 -63.62 28.59 50.49
C ALA A 7 -62.97 28.42 51.86
N PHE A 8 -63.49 27.46 52.63
CA PHE A 8 -63.02 27.03 53.94
C PHE A 8 -61.99 25.90 53.76
N VAL A 9 -60.89 25.97 54.50
CA VAL A 9 -59.80 24.99 54.49
C VAL A 9 -60.25 23.70 55.17
N ALA A 10 -60.05 22.57 54.50
CA ALA A 10 -60.12 21.23 55.09
C ALA A 10 -58.83 20.47 54.77
N VAL A 11 -58.08 20.13 55.81
CA VAL A 11 -56.90 19.27 55.74
C VAL A 11 -57.37 17.82 55.71
N ILE A 12 -56.99 17.08 54.67
CA ILE A 12 -57.19 15.63 54.57
C ILE A 12 -55.83 14.98 54.32
N PHE A 13 -55.39 14.17 55.28
CA PHE A 13 -54.30 13.22 55.14
C PHE A 13 -54.75 12.05 54.26
N LEU A 14 -54.02 11.77 53.18
CA LEU A 14 -54.20 10.58 52.34
C LEU A 14 -52.84 9.92 52.10
N SER A 15 -52.64 8.79 52.77
CA SER A 15 -51.59 7.80 52.52
C SER A 15 -51.90 7.05 51.22
N ILE A 16 -50.98 7.07 50.25
CA ILE A 16 -51.07 6.21 49.05
C ILE A 16 -49.70 5.60 48.75
N SER A 17 -49.73 4.27 48.63
CA SER A 17 -48.66 3.30 48.42
C SER A 17 -47.69 3.64 47.29
N SER A 18 -46.41 3.27 47.45
CA SER A 18 -45.41 3.32 46.38
C SER A 18 -45.77 2.32 45.27
N CYS A 19 -46.34 2.80 44.17
CA CYS A 19 -46.26 2.10 42.91
C CYS A 19 -44.81 2.17 42.42
N LYS A 20 -44.15 1.01 42.30
CA LYS A 20 -42.98 0.87 41.44
C LYS A 20 -43.42 1.25 40.03
N GLU A 21 -42.96 2.39 39.53
CA GLU A 21 -42.94 2.62 38.10
C GLU A 21 -42.07 1.52 37.49
N VAL A 22 -42.70 0.65 36.72
CA VAL A 22 -42.00 -0.15 35.74
C VAL A 22 -41.55 0.84 34.68
N GLU A 23 -40.29 1.29 34.79
CA GLU A 23 -39.63 1.94 33.68
C GLU A 23 -39.69 0.98 32.49
N ASN A 24 -40.59 1.27 31.54
CA ASN A 24 -40.50 0.73 30.20
C ASN A 24 -39.20 1.29 29.61
N SER A 25 -38.10 0.56 29.82
CA SER A 25 -36.82 0.85 29.19
C SER A 25 -37.00 0.75 27.68
N THR A 26 -37.12 1.90 27.03
CA THR A 26 -36.92 1.99 25.58
C THR A 26 -35.60 1.27 25.27
N PRO A 27 -35.54 0.31 24.33
CA PRO A 27 -34.29 -0.38 24.03
C PRO A 27 -33.23 0.67 23.69
N SER A 28 -32.19 0.80 24.51
CA SER A 28 -31.10 1.73 24.21
C SER A 28 -30.41 1.26 22.93
N ASN A 29 -30.30 2.13 21.92
CA ASN A 29 -29.48 1.88 20.73
C ASN A 29 -27.97 2.03 21.04
N GLU A 30 -27.57 1.83 22.29
CA GLU A 30 -26.20 1.86 22.78
C GLU A 30 -25.71 0.44 22.99
N ILE A 31 -24.41 0.21 22.76
CA ILE A 31 -23.75 -1.06 23.08
C ILE A 31 -22.93 -0.86 24.34
N GLN A 32 -23.13 -1.72 25.33
CA GLN A 32 -22.22 -1.78 26.48
C GLN A 32 -21.09 -2.76 26.17
N LEU A 33 -19.85 -2.43 26.56
CA LEU A 33 -18.72 -3.32 26.36
C LEU A 33 -18.97 -4.71 26.98
N SER A 34 -19.64 -4.77 28.13
CA SER A 34 -20.04 -6.04 28.77
C SER A 34 -20.91 -6.92 27.86
N GLU A 35 -21.84 -6.34 27.10
CA GLU A 35 -22.71 -7.09 26.17
C GLU A 35 -21.90 -7.72 25.04
N ALA A 36 -20.96 -6.96 24.45
CA ALA A 36 -20.07 -7.43 23.41
C ALA A 36 -19.12 -8.55 23.89
N LEU A 37 -18.67 -8.51 25.15
CA LEU A 37 -17.84 -9.57 25.71
C LEU A 37 -18.64 -10.85 25.96
N ASN A 38 -19.85 -10.68 26.48
CA ASN A 38 -20.74 -11.80 26.76
C ASN A 38 -21.15 -12.51 25.47
N SER A 39 -21.40 -11.78 24.38
CA SER A 39 -21.75 -12.37 23.08
C SER A 39 -20.60 -13.18 22.48
N VAL A 40 -19.35 -12.76 22.68
CA VAL A 40 -18.17 -13.43 22.11
C VAL A 40 -17.66 -14.60 22.95
N ALA A 41 -17.50 -14.43 24.26
CA ALA A 41 -16.86 -15.44 25.12
C ALA A 41 -17.61 -15.73 26.42
N GLY A 42 -18.86 -15.26 26.54
CA GLY A 42 -19.71 -15.49 27.71
C GLY A 42 -19.44 -14.57 28.91
N ASN A 43 -18.22 -14.06 29.09
CA ASN A 43 -17.90 -13.03 30.07
C ASN A 43 -16.59 -12.28 29.76
N ALA A 44 -16.38 -11.16 30.46
CA ALA A 44 -15.18 -10.33 30.35
C ALA A 44 -13.88 -11.03 30.78
N GLN A 45 -13.94 -11.86 31.82
CA GLN A 45 -12.78 -12.54 32.37
C GLN A 45 -12.19 -13.53 31.34
N ALA A 46 -13.04 -14.26 30.63
CA ALA A 46 -12.61 -15.18 29.57
C ALA A 46 -11.76 -14.48 28.49
N ILE A 47 -12.20 -13.30 28.02
CA ILE A 47 -11.43 -12.50 27.05
C ILE A 47 -10.08 -12.02 27.63
N GLN A 48 -10.05 -11.66 28.91
CA GLN A 48 -8.80 -11.27 29.59
C GLN A 48 -7.83 -12.45 29.74
N ASP A 49 -8.35 -13.66 29.93
CA ASP A 49 -7.58 -14.89 30.09
C ASP A 49 -7.09 -15.46 28.76
N PHE A 50 -7.69 -15.09 27.63
CA PHE A 50 -7.15 -15.44 26.32
C PHE A 50 -5.79 -14.76 26.08
N LYS A 51 -4.74 -15.58 25.97
CA LYS A 51 -3.35 -15.16 25.77
C LYS A 51 -2.88 -15.35 24.34
N THR A 52 -3.31 -16.41 23.67
CA THR A 52 -2.81 -16.78 22.34
C THR A 52 -3.95 -17.24 21.44
N ILE A 53 -3.74 -17.14 20.13
CA ILE A 53 -4.60 -17.72 19.12
C ILE A 53 -3.75 -18.26 17.98
N SER A 54 -4.19 -19.37 17.39
CA SER A 54 -3.72 -19.83 16.08
C SER A 54 -4.89 -20.04 15.14
N LEU A 55 -4.71 -19.75 13.86
CA LEU A 55 -5.71 -20.00 12.82
C LEU A 55 -5.03 -20.12 11.46
N LYS A 56 -5.69 -20.80 10.53
CA LYS A 56 -5.32 -20.86 9.13
C LYS A 56 -6.08 -19.80 8.35
N VAL A 57 -5.38 -19.10 7.47
CA VAL A 57 -5.93 -18.12 6.52
C VAL A 57 -5.78 -18.65 5.11
N ASP A 58 -6.86 -18.64 4.35
CA ASP A 58 -6.88 -18.82 2.89
C ASP A 58 -7.43 -17.53 2.28
N GLY A 59 -6.61 -16.81 1.54
CA GLY A 59 -6.89 -15.43 1.14
C GLY A 59 -6.59 -15.12 -0.31
N MET A 60 -7.27 -14.08 -0.79
CA MET A 60 -7.04 -13.44 -2.07
C MET A 60 -7.01 -11.93 -1.88
N SER A 61 -6.04 -11.25 -2.50
CA SER A 61 -5.96 -9.80 -2.52
C SER A 61 -6.21 -9.22 -3.91
N TYR A 62 -6.61 -7.95 -3.90
CA TYR A 62 -6.92 -7.16 -5.08
C TYR A 62 -6.23 -5.80 -5.01
N GLU A 63 -5.90 -5.26 -6.18
CA GLU A 63 -5.31 -3.94 -6.36
C GLU A 63 -6.15 -3.12 -7.33
N TYR A 64 -6.61 -1.95 -6.87
CA TYR A 64 -7.59 -1.11 -7.56
C TYR A 64 -7.00 0.23 -8.03
N GLU A 65 -5.79 0.60 -7.60
CA GLU A 65 -5.06 1.82 -8.03
C GLU A 65 -4.11 1.55 -9.19
N GLN A 66 -4.17 0.34 -9.74
CA GLN A 66 -3.42 -0.10 -10.90
C GLN A 66 -4.42 -0.61 -11.94
N ASP A 67 -4.18 -0.33 -13.21
CA ASP A 67 -4.96 -0.80 -14.35
C ASP A 67 -4.06 -1.53 -15.35
N ILE A 68 -4.58 -2.63 -15.89
CA ILE A 68 -3.99 -3.29 -17.05
C ILE A 68 -5.13 -3.47 -18.04
N PRO A 69 -5.13 -2.78 -19.20
CA PRO A 69 -6.28 -2.75 -20.11
C PRO A 69 -6.78 -4.13 -20.55
N SER A 70 -5.90 -5.13 -20.57
CA SER A 70 -6.21 -6.50 -20.95
C SER A 70 -6.78 -7.37 -19.82
N LEU A 71 -6.88 -6.85 -18.59
CA LEU A 71 -7.30 -7.58 -17.39
C LEU A 71 -8.52 -6.95 -16.70
N PRO A 72 -9.33 -7.74 -15.97
CA PRO A 72 -10.40 -7.22 -15.14
C PRO A 72 -9.87 -6.30 -14.03
N SER A 73 -10.63 -5.24 -13.71
CA SER A 73 -10.38 -4.36 -12.56
C SER A 73 -11.41 -4.62 -11.45
N PRO A 74 -11.01 -4.68 -10.16
CA PRO A 74 -9.63 -4.56 -9.67
C PRO A 74 -8.78 -5.79 -10.03
N LEU A 75 -7.48 -5.58 -10.18
CA LEU A 75 -6.53 -6.64 -10.50
C LEU A 75 -6.44 -7.61 -9.33
N VAL A 76 -6.41 -8.92 -9.61
CA VAL A 76 -6.03 -9.90 -8.58
C VAL A 76 -4.52 -9.81 -8.39
N SER A 77 -4.07 -9.44 -7.19
CA SER A 77 -2.65 -9.24 -6.89
C SER A 77 -1.99 -10.53 -6.40
N ASN A 78 -2.54 -11.14 -5.36
CA ASN A 78 -2.07 -12.45 -4.89
C ASN A 78 -3.20 -13.37 -4.39
N LYS A 79 -2.87 -14.66 -4.30
CA LYS A 79 -3.57 -15.64 -3.47
C LYS A 79 -2.57 -16.20 -2.47
N TYR A 80 -3.01 -16.55 -1.27
CA TYR A 80 -2.11 -17.01 -0.23
C TYR A 80 -2.78 -17.95 0.77
N ILE A 81 -1.97 -18.81 1.36
CA ILE A 81 -2.35 -19.65 2.49
C ILE A 81 -1.26 -19.56 3.55
N TYR A 82 -1.64 -19.19 4.77
CA TYR A 82 -0.72 -19.18 5.92
C TYR A 82 -1.38 -19.61 7.22
N GLU A 83 -0.56 -20.11 8.15
CA GLU A 83 -0.94 -20.26 9.54
C GLU A 83 -0.51 -19.01 10.32
N CYS A 84 -1.45 -18.40 11.02
CA CYS A 84 -1.24 -17.21 11.84
C CYS A 84 -1.21 -17.60 13.31
N TYR A 85 -0.18 -17.14 14.03
CA TYR A 85 -0.06 -17.28 15.47
C TYR A 85 0.11 -15.91 16.09
N SER A 86 -0.70 -15.56 17.08
CA SER A 86 -0.56 -14.27 17.75
C SER A 86 -0.73 -14.37 19.25
N ASN A 87 0.02 -13.54 19.98
CA ASN A 87 -0.23 -13.29 21.38
C ASN A 87 -1.22 -12.12 21.49
N LEU A 88 -2.36 -12.35 22.14
CA LEU A 88 -3.43 -11.37 22.29
C LEU A 88 -3.11 -10.29 23.32
N SER A 89 -2.08 -10.48 24.14
CA SER A 89 -1.69 -9.60 25.25
C SER A 89 -0.30 -8.98 25.09
N ALA A 90 0.42 -9.33 24.04
CA ALA A 90 1.77 -8.86 23.76
C ALA A 90 1.95 -8.67 22.26
N ARG A 91 2.89 -7.83 21.86
CA ARG A 91 3.22 -7.56 20.45
C ARG A 91 4.00 -8.73 19.84
N LYS A 92 3.41 -9.93 19.78
CA LYS A 92 4.04 -11.13 19.23
C LYS A 92 3.18 -11.74 18.13
N LEU A 93 3.76 -11.88 16.94
CA LEU A 93 3.10 -12.39 15.73
C LEU A 93 4.06 -13.33 15.00
N LYS A 94 3.53 -14.45 14.52
CA LYS A 94 4.20 -15.34 13.57
C LYS A 94 3.23 -15.70 12.46
N MET A 95 3.68 -15.65 11.22
CA MET A 95 2.91 -16.08 10.05
C MET A 95 3.77 -17.03 9.22
N ASP A 96 3.31 -18.26 9.08
CA ASP A 96 3.99 -19.29 8.29
C ASP A 96 3.20 -19.49 7.00
N TYR A 97 3.69 -18.93 5.90
CA TYR A 97 3.06 -19.16 4.60
C TYR A 97 3.41 -20.55 4.08
N SER A 98 2.40 -21.22 3.53
CA SER A 98 2.55 -22.49 2.82
C SER A 98 2.34 -22.35 1.32
N TYR A 99 1.75 -21.23 0.90
CA TYR A 99 1.44 -20.94 -0.49
C TYR A 99 1.30 -19.43 -0.70
N CYS A 100 1.87 -18.94 -1.80
CA CYS A 100 1.61 -17.64 -2.40
C CYS A 100 1.61 -17.78 -3.93
N GLU A 101 0.58 -17.28 -4.58
CA GLU A 101 0.50 -17.05 -6.02
C GLU A 101 0.53 -15.54 -6.25
N PHE A 102 1.57 -15.03 -6.89
CA PHE A 102 1.64 -13.62 -7.29
C PHE A 102 1.27 -13.50 -8.75
N ASN A 103 0.35 -12.58 -9.07
CA ASN A 103 -0.10 -12.33 -10.44
C ASN A 103 0.58 -11.10 -11.06
N GLN A 104 1.06 -10.17 -10.23
CA GLN A 104 1.74 -8.95 -10.63
C GLN A 104 3.03 -8.78 -9.82
N PRO A 105 4.06 -8.13 -10.39
CA PRO A 105 4.08 -7.62 -11.75
C PRO A 105 4.43 -8.77 -12.76
N ALA A 106 4.86 -9.93 -12.27
CA ALA A 106 5.06 -11.16 -13.03
C ALA A 106 4.44 -12.35 -12.30
N TYR A 107 3.90 -13.31 -13.05
CA TYR A 107 3.29 -14.51 -12.47
C TYR A 107 4.32 -15.53 -11.98
N TYR A 108 4.21 -15.93 -10.71
CA TYR A 108 4.86 -17.13 -10.16
C TYR A 108 4.21 -17.56 -8.84
N GLU A 109 4.54 -18.80 -8.43
CA GLU A 109 4.05 -19.43 -7.21
C GLU A 109 5.22 -19.83 -6.30
N THR A 110 4.99 -19.78 -4.99
CA THR A 110 6.01 -20.04 -3.97
C THR A 110 5.38 -20.44 -2.63
N SER A 111 6.18 -20.90 -1.66
CA SER A 111 5.74 -21.12 -0.27
C SER A 111 5.33 -19.82 0.42
N GLY A 112 5.89 -18.68 0.03
CA GLY A 112 5.69 -17.39 0.68
C GLY A 112 6.69 -17.16 1.81
N PRO A 113 6.53 -16.07 2.58
CA PRO A 113 7.44 -15.76 3.67
C PRO A 113 7.18 -16.56 4.95
N ASN A 114 8.21 -16.69 5.77
CA ASN A 114 8.02 -16.83 7.21
C ASN A 114 8.21 -15.46 7.85
N ILE A 115 7.24 -15.00 8.63
CA ILE A 115 7.26 -13.68 9.28
C ILE A 115 7.26 -13.88 10.80
N PHE A 116 8.15 -13.18 11.48
CA PHE A 116 8.25 -13.16 12.93
C PHE A 116 8.30 -11.72 13.43
N ILE A 117 7.50 -11.40 14.44
CA ILE A 117 7.54 -10.12 15.14
C ILE A 117 7.47 -10.40 16.63
N SER A 118 8.41 -9.83 17.38
CA SER A 118 8.42 -9.78 18.83
C SER A 118 8.77 -8.37 19.30
N ASP A 119 7.74 -7.66 19.73
CA ASP A 119 7.73 -6.26 20.15
C ASP A 119 8.24 -5.27 19.09
N ARG A 120 9.53 -4.92 19.15
CA ARG A 120 10.19 -3.94 18.28
C ARG A 120 11.15 -4.59 17.29
N VAL A 121 11.23 -5.91 17.28
CA VAL A 121 12.13 -6.68 16.42
C VAL A 121 11.29 -7.61 15.56
N GLY A 122 11.61 -7.66 14.27
CA GLY A 122 11.00 -8.61 13.35
C GLY A 122 12.01 -9.16 12.35
N SER A 123 11.70 -10.34 11.81
CA SER A 123 12.46 -10.96 10.73
C SER A 123 11.51 -11.56 9.71
N GLN A 124 12.00 -11.63 8.47
CA GLN A 124 11.32 -12.28 7.37
C GLN A 124 12.31 -13.10 6.54
N SER A 125 11.88 -14.27 6.08
CA SER A 125 12.72 -15.20 5.32
C SER A 125 11.92 -15.96 4.26
N ASP A 126 12.58 -16.88 3.56
CA ASP A 126 12.04 -17.70 2.47
C ASP A 126 11.70 -16.87 1.22
N GLN A 127 10.79 -17.35 0.38
CA GLN A 127 10.54 -16.83 -0.96
C GLN A 127 9.28 -15.98 -0.99
N TYR A 128 9.47 -14.65 -0.91
CA TYR A 128 8.36 -13.71 -0.76
C TYR A 128 8.51 -12.40 -1.54
N ILE A 129 9.71 -12.11 -2.03
CA ILE A 129 10.03 -10.99 -2.92
C ILE A 129 10.77 -11.46 -4.18
N TRP A 130 10.84 -10.61 -5.19
CA TRP A 130 11.54 -10.84 -6.46
C TRP A 130 12.95 -11.43 -6.27
N LYS A 131 13.71 -10.87 -5.33
CA LYS A 131 15.09 -11.26 -5.06
C LYS A 131 15.17 -12.67 -4.47
N SER A 132 14.35 -12.97 -3.47
CA SER A 132 14.32 -14.30 -2.84
C SER A 132 13.83 -15.38 -3.82
N TYR A 133 12.85 -15.06 -4.67
CA TYR A 133 12.28 -16.04 -5.60
C TYR A 133 13.22 -16.37 -6.76
N TYR A 134 13.67 -15.35 -7.50
CA TYR A 134 14.46 -15.57 -8.71
C TYR A 134 15.94 -15.79 -8.42
N PHE A 135 16.50 -15.20 -7.36
CA PHE A 135 17.93 -15.27 -7.04
C PHE A 135 18.26 -16.16 -5.83
N ASN A 136 17.26 -16.84 -5.26
CA ASN A 136 17.39 -17.72 -4.09
C ASN A 136 18.00 -17.02 -2.86
N ASP A 137 17.76 -15.71 -2.72
CA ASP A 137 18.17 -14.92 -1.56
C ASP A 137 17.14 -15.06 -0.43
N VAL A 138 17.13 -16.24 0.19
CA VAL A 138 16.11 -16.68 1.16
C VAL A 138 16.57 -16.56 2.62
N ALA A 139 17.77 -15.99 2.84
CA ALA A 139 18.30 -15.81 4.19
C ALA A 139 17.39 -14.87 5.00
N PRO A 140 17.25 -15.08 6.32
CA PRO A 140 16.48 -14.17 7.16
C PRO A 140 17.03 -12.75 7.11
N VAL A 141 16.13 -11.80 6.89
CA VAL A 141 16.40 -10.35 6.92
C VAL A 141 15.62 -9.69 8.04
N ALA A 142 16.16 -8.60 8.58
CA ALA A 142 15.47 -7.80 9.58
C ALA A 142 14.29 -7.06 8.93
N MET A 143 13.17 -6.96 9.64
CA MET A 143 12.04 -6.13 9.21
C MET A 143 12.24 -4.68 9.63
N PHE A 144 11.89 -3.74 8.76
CA PHE A 144 11.85 -2.34 9.12
C PHE A 144 10.68 -2.04 10.06
N SER A 145 10.79 -0.99 10.88
CA SER A 145 9.74 -0.62 11.84
C SER A 145 8.39 -0.30 11.16
N THR A 146 8.44 0.18 9.91
CA THR A 146 7.27 0.38 9.05
C THR A 146 6.48 -0.91 8.83
N GLU A 147 7.14 -2.00 8.47
CA GLU A 147 6.48 -3.30 8.28
C GLU A 147 6.00 -3.89 9.59
N ILE A 148 6.82 -3.78 10.65
CA ILE A 148 6.46 -4.29 11.98
C ILE A 148 5.12 -3.69 12.44
N GLU A 149 4.99 -2.37 12.40
CA GLU A 149 3.74 -1.72 12.83
C GLU A 149 2.57 -1.96 11.87
N ALA A 150 2.82 -2.03 10.55
CA ALA A 150 1.78 -2.33 9.58
C ALA A 150 1.17 -3.73 9.81
N HIS A 151 2.01 -4.75 10.00
CA HIS A 151 1.55 -6.11 10.31
C HIS A 151 0.82 -6.17 11.65
N LEU A 152 1.35 -5.55 12.71
CA LEU A 152 0.71 -5.55 14.03
C LEU A 152 -0.65 -4.82 14.02
N LYS A 153 -0.76 -3.69 13.32
CA LYS A 153 -2.03 -2.96 13.18
C LYS A 153 -3.06 -3.80 12.43
N VAL A 154 -2.68 -4.36 11.28
CA VAL A 154 -3.58 -5.18 10.46
C VAL A 154 -4.01 -6.43 11.22
N GLN A 155 -3.10 -7.11 11.90
CA GLN A 155 -3.42 -8.27 12.71
C GLN A 155 -4.38 -7.93 13.85
N MET A 156 -4.15 -6.81 14.56
CA MET A 156 -5.07 -6.35 15.59
C MET A 156 -6.46 -6.13 15.02
N MET A 157 -6.57 -5.46 13.86
CA MET A 157 -7.86 -5.20 13.21
C MET A 157 -8.54 -6.47 12.67
N SER A 158 -7.77 -7.47 12.24
CA SER A 158 -8.30 -8.77 11.77
C SER A 158 -8.74 -9.70 12.90
N ASN A 159 -8.48 -9.37 14.17
CA ASN A 159 -8.69 -10.25 15.30
C ASN A 159 -9.69 -9.66 16.31
N PRO A 160 -10.97 -10.09 16.31
CA PRO A 160 -11.98 -9.53 17.20
C PRO A 160 -11.68 -9.78 18.68
N LEU A 161 -10.99 -10.87 19.06
CA LEU A 161 -10.60 -11.11 20.45
C LEU A 161 -9.55 -10.09 20.90
N GLN A 162 -8.60 -9.75 20.03
CA GLN A 162 -7.60 -8.73 20.31
C GLN A 162 -8.23 -7.34 20.41
N LEU A 163 -9.14 -6.98 19.50
CA LEU A 163 -9.90 -5.72 19.55
C LEU A 163 -10.66 -5.56 20.85
N LEU A 164 -11.43 -6.59 21.25
CA LEU A 164 -12.16 -6.57 22.51
C LEU A 164 -11.21 -6.42 23.69
N LYS A 165 -10.08 -7.12 23.69
CA LYS A 165 -9.08 -6.99 24.76
C LYS A 165 -8.52 -5.56 24.88
N VAL A 166 -8.26 -4.91 23.75
CA VAL A 166 -7.84 -3.49 23.72
C VAL A 166 -8.94 -2.59 24.27
N LEU A 167 -10.19 -2.79 23.85
CA LEU A 167 -11.32 -2.03 24.41
C LEU A 167 -11.42 -2.19 25.94
N LEU A 168 -11.18 -3.40 26.46
CA LEU A 168 -11.19 -3.68 27.91
C LEU A 168 -10.11 -2.91 28.65
N SER A 169 -8.90 -2.83 28.08
CA SER A 169 -7.81 -2.09 28.71
C SER A 169 -8.06 -0.58 28.68
N LYS A 170 -8.76 -0.08 27.65
CA LYS A 170 -9.14 1.34 27.47
C LYS A 170 -10.38 1.78 28.24
N ASN A 171 -11.13 0.84 28.83
CA ASN A 171 -12.35 1.08 29.61
C ASN A 171 -12.12 1.98 30.85
N LYS A 172 -10.87 2.35 31.15
CA LYS A 172 -10.51 3.31 32.21
C LYS A 172 -10.43 4.77 31.73
N GLU A 173 -10.33 5.07 30.42
CA GLU A 173 -10.06 6.46 29.96
C GLU A 173 -10.80 6.93 28.69
N THR A 174 -11.22 6.08 27.72
CA THR A 174 -11.57 6.60 26.37
C THR A 174 -12.66 5.89 25.53
N VAL A 175 -13.43 4.93 26.06
CA VAL A 175 -14.43 4.20 25.23
C VAL A 175 -15.70 5.03 25.02
N ASN A 176 -16.00 5.43 23.78
CA ASN A 176 -17.27 6.09 23.40
C ASN A 176 -18.26 5.05 22.85
N THR A 177 -19.45 4.93 23.47
CA THR A 177 -20.43 3.84 23.29
C THR A 177 -21.63 4.14 22.37
N LYS A 178 -21.58 5.23 21.62
CA LYS A 178 -22.73 5.72 20.84
C LYS A 178 -23.07 4.81 19.65
N ASN A 179 -24.37 4.54 19.44
CA ASN A 179 -24.93 3.93 18.21
C ASN A 179 -24.38 2.55 17.81
N LEU A 180 -24.24 1.63 18.77
CA LEU A 180 -23.64 0.30 18.53
C LEU A 180 -22.18 0.37 18.03
N VAL A 181 -21.46 1.41 18.44
CA VAL A 181 -20.04 1.60 18.14
C VAL A 181 -19.27 1.78 19.44
N LEU A 182 -18.12 1.11 19.54
CA LEU A 182 -17.10 1.36 20.56
C LEU A 182 -15.84 1.88 19.86
N SER A 183 -15.24 2.94 20.38
CA SER A 183 -14.00 3.49 19.81
C SER A 183 -12.85 3.55 20.81
N PHE A 184 -11.64 3.51 20.28
CA PHE A 184 -10.40 3.71 21.03
C PHE A 184 -9.33 4.33 20.13
N THR A 185 -8.32 4.95 20.74
CA THR A 185 -7.19 5.56 20.04
C THR A 185 -5.96 4.66 20.06
N HIS A 186 -5.12 4.78 19.03
CA HIS A 186 -3.80 4.18 19.04
C HIS A 186 -2.96 4.77 20.18
N GLU A 187 -2.21 3.92 20.89
CA GLU A 187 -1.48 4.31 22.10
C GLU A 187 -0.42 5.40 21.84
N LYS A 188 0.39 5.24 20.78
CA LYS A 188 1.41 6.23 20.40
C LYS A 188 0.88 7.38 19.53
N PHE A 189 -0.25 7.18 18.85
CA PHE A 189 -0.70 8.06 17.77
C PHE A 189 -2.19 8.40 17.92
N PRO A 190 -2.57 9.29 18.84
CA PRO A 190 -3.97 9.51 19.20
C PRO A 190 -4.89 9.98 18.07
N SER A 191 -4.35 10.50 16.96
CA SER A 191 -5.13 10.84 15.77
C SER A 191 -5.64 9.62 14.98
N ILE A 192 -5.08 8.44 15.24
CA ILE A 192 -5.54 7.18 14.68
C ILE A 192 -6.59 6.61 15.63
N ILE A 193 -7.84 6.72 15.22
CA ILE A 193 -9.02 6.26 15.95
C ILE A 193 -9.51 4.97 15.30
N PHE A 194 -9.79 3.96 16.12
CA PHE A 194 -10.42 2.72 15.72
C PHE A 194 -11.87 2.73 16.19
N GLU A 195 -12.79 2.41 15.29
CA GLU A 195 -14.23 2.34 15.52
C GLU A 195 -14.69 0.91 15.28
N VAL A 196 -15.12 0.21 16.33
CA VAL A 196 -15.64 -1.16 16.28
C VAL A 196 -17.16 -1.09 16.28
N PHE A 197 -17.78 -1.59 15.23
CA PHE A 197 -19.22 -1.62 15.02
C PHE A 197 -19.78 -2.96 15.47
N PHE A 198 -20.98 -2.95 16.04
CA PHE A 198 -21.64 -4.13 16.59
C PHE A 198 -23.02 -4.33 15.97
N ASP A 199 -23.39 -5.59 15.80
CA ASP A 199 -24.73 -5.97 15.37
C ASP A 199 -25.74 -5.73 16.50
N LYS A 200 -26.94 -5.26 16.14
CA LYS A 200 -27.96 -4.86 17.12
C LYS A 200 -28.47 -6.05 17.94
N ASP A 201 -28.60 -7.21 17.31
CA ASP A 201 -29.30 -8.36 17.88
C ASP A 201 -28.32 -9.35 18.50
N THR A 202 -27.29 -9.73 17.75
CA THR A 202 -26.27 -10.69 18.20
C THR A 202 -25.22 -10.05 19.12
N LYS A 203 -25.10 -8.71 19.10
CA LYS A 203 -24.05 -7.95 19.80
C LYS A 203 -22.62 -8.38 19.41
N LEU A 204 -22.45 -9.05 18.27
CA LEU A 204 -21.13 -9.44 17.75
C LEU A 204 -20.52 -8.28 16.96
N PRO A 205 -19.18 -8.13 16.96
CA PRO A 205 -18.51 -7.20 16.06
C PRO A 205 -18.87 -7.45 14.59
N THR A 206 -19.25 -6.42 13.86
CA THR A 206 -19.54 -6.52 12.41
C THR A 206 -18.40 -5.96 11.58
N LYS A 207 -17.71 -4.94 12.08
CA LYS A 207 -16.60 -4.29 11.38
C LYS A 207 -15.73 -3.51 12.35
N VAL A 208 -14.45 -3.36 12.04
CA VAL A 208 -13.60 -2.29 12.60
C VAL A 208 -13.19 -1.33 11.49
N SER A 209 -13.17 -0.04 11.78
CA SER A 209 -12.81 1.03 10.85
C SER A 209 -11.74 1.93 11.45
N THR A 210 -10.81 2.42 10.65
CA THR A 210 -9.84 3.44 11.05
C THR A 210 -9.51 4.36 9.88
N ASN A 211 -9.02 5.56 10.17
CA ASN A 211 -8.48 6.45 9.14
C ASN A 211 -7.03 6.03 8.82
N GLU A 212 -6.68 6.08 7.55
CA GLU A 212 -5.32 5.91 7.03
C GLU A 212 -4.98 7.05 6.07
N VAL A 213 -3.69 7.13 5.73
CA VAL A 213 -3.15 8.03 4.73
C VAL A 213 -2.81 7.21 3.49
N ASP A 214 -3.39 7.61 2.37
CA ASP A 214 -3.01 7.17 1.04
C ASP A 214 -2.29 8.32 0.32
N PHE A 215 -1.20 8.01 -0.40
CA PHE A 215 -0.38 9.04 -1.01
C PHE A 215 -1.05 9.73 -2.21
N LEU A 216 -2.01 9.06 -2.85
CA LEU A 216 -2.79 9.57 -3.98
C LEU A 216 -4.15 10.13 -3.53
N GLN A 217 -4.82 9.41 -2.65
CA GLN A 217 -6.21 9.69 -2.27
C GLN A 217 -6.34 10.46 -0.95
N GLY A 218 -5.22 10.72 -0.27
CA GLY A 218 -5.19 11.44 1.00
C GLY A 218 -5.78 10.63 2.14
N ASN A 219 -6.61 11.26 2.96
CA ASN A 219 -7.27 10.65 4.09
C ASN A 219 -8.33 9.65 3.59
N VAL A 220 -8.15 8.38 3.94
CA VAL A 220 -9.02 7.29 3.52
C VAL A 220 -9.45 6.45 4.72
N LYS A 221 -10.48 5.63 4.53
CA LYS A 221 -10.92 4.64 5.52
C LYS A 221 -10.35 3.27 5.18
N TYR A 222 -9.73 2.63 6.16
CA TYR A 222 -9.41 1.20 6.15
C TYR A 222 -10.37 0.46 7.08
N GLU A 223 -10.98 -0.61 6.57
CA GLU A 223 -12.02 -1.35 7.26
C GLU A 223 -11.79 -2.86 7.16
N VAL A 224 -12.09 -3.58 8.24
CA VAL A 224 -12.14 -5.04 8.26
C VAL A 224 -13.54 -5.47 8.68
N VAL A 225 -14.24 -6.16 7.79
CA VAL A 225 -15.62 -6.65 8.00
C VAL A 225 -15.57 -8.11 8.43
N PHE A 226 -16.27 -8.42 9.52
CA PHE A 226 -16.37 -9.77 10.09
C PHE A 226 -17.66 -10.43 9.62
N LYS A 227 -17.55 -11.62 9.00
CA LYS A 227 -18.69 -12.37 8.47
C LYS A 227 -18.67 -13.82 8.93
N ASN A 228 -19.84 -14.46 8.81
CA ASN A 228 -20.02 -15.90 9.00
C ASN A 228 -19.51 -16.37 10.38
N TRP A 229 -20.04 -15.74 11.43
CA TRP A 229 -19.68 -16.07 12.82
C TRP A 229 -20.07 -17.50 13.17
N THR A 230 -19.14 -18.22 13.79
CA THR A 230 -19.35 -19.59 14.27
C THR A 230 -18.80 -19.77 15.68
N LYS A 231 -19.29 -20.81 16.36
CA LYS A 231 -18.85 -21.16 17.71
C LYS A 231 -17.69 -22.15 17.64
N VAL A 232 -16.53 -21.75 18.15
CA VAL A 232 -15.30 -22.55 18.25
C VAL A 232 -14.96 -22.72 19.74
N ASN A 233 -15.05 -23.96 20.26
CA ASN A 233 -14.77 -24.27 21.67
C ASN A 233 -15.48 -23.34 22.69
N GLY A 234 -16.73 -22.96 22.40
CA GLY A 234 -17.50 -22.07 23.28
C GLY A 234 -17.44 -20.58 22.92
N ILE A 235 -16.51 -20.18 22.05
CA ILE A 235 -16.21 -18.78 21.70
C ILE A 235 -16.77 -18.48 20.30
N GLN A 236 -17.41 -17.33 20.11
CA GLN A 236 -17.80 -16.87 18.77
C GLN A 236 -16.58 -16.30 18.04
N TYR A 237 -16.38 -16.69 16.79
CA TYR A 237 -15.31 -16.19 15.94
C TYR A 237 -15.76 -16.14 14.46
N PRO A 238 -15.40 -15.10 13.68
CA PRO A 238 -15.76 -15.01 12.27
C PRO A 238 -14.98 -16.04 11.44
N THR A 239 -15.58 -16.57 10.39
CA THR A 239 -14.89 -17.46 9.43
C THR A 239 -14.57 -16.77 8.11
N THR A 240 -14.99 -15.52 7.94
CA THR A 240 -14.68 -14.73 6.75
C THR A 240 -14.34 -13.29 7.13
N LEU A 241 -13.24 -12.79 6.59
CA LEU A 241 -12.85 -11.38 6.66
C LEU A 241 -12.91 -10.76 5.27
N GLU A 242 -13.40 -9.52 5.20
CA GLU A 242 -13.25 -8.68 4.01
C GLU A 242 -12.60 -7.36 4.41
N HIS A 243 -11.51 -7.03 3.73
CA HIS A 243 -10.75 -5.82 3.95
C HIS A 243 -11.13 -4.79 2.89
N TYR A 244 -11.42 -3.57 3.30
CA TYR A 244 -11.76 -2.48 2.40
C TYR A 244 -10.84 -1.28 2.63
N HIS A 245 -10.40 -0.65 1.54
CA HIS A 245 -9.65 0.59 1.56
C HIS A 245 -10.30 1.60 0.63
N ASN A 246 -10.72 2.72 1.21
CA ASN A 246 -11.54 3.72 0.53
C ASN A 246 -12.74 3.12 -0.22
N LYS A 247 -13.46 2.18 0.41
CA LYS A 247 -14.60 1.41 -0.13
C LYS A 247 -14.26 0.36 -1.20
N ASN A 248 -13.01 0.23 -1.61
CA ASN A 248 -12.58 -0.81 -2.55
C ASN A 248 -12.19 -2.07 -1.78
N LEU A 249 -12.62 -3.24 -2.28
CA LEU A 249 -12.23 -4.52 -1.70
C LEU A 249 -10.72 -4.74 -1.93
N LEU A 250 -9.97 -4.90 -0.84
CA LEU A 250 -8.54 -5.21 -0.87
C LEU A 250 -8.27 -6.69 -0.70
N ARG A 251 -8.96 -7.34 0.24
CA ARG A 251 -8.71 -8.75 0.56
C ARG A 251 -9.99 -9.44 0.96
N LYS A 252 -10.11 -10.70 0.58
CA LYS A 252 -11.10 -11.62 1.11
C LYS A 252 -10.39 -12.83 1.65
N GLU A 253 -10.65 -13.16 2.91
CA GLU A 253 -9.97 -14.21 3.65
C GLU A 253 -10.99 -15.15 4.29
N THR A 254 -10.72 -16.45 4.19
CA THR A 254 -11.45 -17.51 4.89
C THR A 254 -10.60 -18.02 6.04
N LEU A 255 -11.17 -18.06 7.24
CA LEU A 255 -10.49 -18.48 8.45
C LEU A 255 -10.92 -19.89 8.83
N SER A 256 -9.95 -20.75 9.16
CA SER A 256 -10.19 -22.12 9.59
C SER A 256 -9.18 -22.53 10.66
N ASN A 257 -9.31 -23.74 11.21
CA ASN A 257 -8.39 -24.28 12.24
C ASN A 257 -8.19 -23.35 13.46
N ILE A 258 -9.22 -22.57 13.82
CA ILE A 258 -9.17 -21.60 14.90
C ILE A 258 -8.97 -22.33 16.24
N LYS A 259 -7.92 -21.95 16.97
CA LYS A 259 -7.64 -22.44 18.33
C LYS A 259 -7.33 -21.26 19.23
N VAL A 260 -8.07 -21.14 20.32
CA VAL A 260 -7.83 -20.14 21.36
C VAL A 260 -7.03 -20.78 22.48
N ASN A 261 -6.04 -20.05 23.00
CA ASN A 261 -5.06 -20.49 23.99
C ASN A 261 -4.25 -21.76 23.62
N PRO A 262 -3.76 -21.93 22.38
CA PRO A 262 -2.71 -22.91 22.13
C PRO A 262 -1.45 -22.55 22.92
N THR A 263 -0.79 -23.55 23.48
CA THR A 263 0.47 -23.40 24.21
C THR A 263 1.64 -23.28 23.24
N PHE A 264 2.48 -22.28 23.43
CA PHE A 264 3.73 -22.09 22.69
C PHE A 264 4.90 -21.97 23.65
N THR A 265 6.10 -22.35 23.20
CA THR A 265 7.33 -22.03 23.93
C THR A 265 7.58 -20.52 23.89
N GLU A 266 8.35 -20.00 24.83
CA GLU A 266 8.71 -18.57 24.85
C GLU A 266 9.42 -18.13 23.56
N SER A 267 10.27 -19.02 23.03
CA SER A 267 11.04 -18.82 21.81
C SER A 267 10.25 -18.93 20.51
N PHE A 268 8.99 -19.38 20.56
CA PHE A 268 8.20 -19.65 19.36
C PHE A 268 7.99 -18.40 18.48
N PHE A 269 7.94 -17.23 19.10
CA PHE A 269 7.78 -15.94 18.42
C PHE A 269 9.11 -15.20 18.23
N ASN A 270 10.24 -15.79 18.61
CA ASN A 270 11.52 -15.11 18.47
C ASN A 270 11.82 -14.90 16.99
N PRO A 271 12.14 -13.66 16.57
CA PRO A 271 12.67 -13.42 15.25
C PRO A 271 13.89 -14.30 14.98
N GLU A 272 14.03 -14.69 13.73
CA GLU A 272 15.19 -15.42 13.22
C GLU A 272 16.46 -14.57 13.37
N VAL A 273 17.60 -15.24 13.44
CA VAL A 273 18.90 -14.56 13.48
C VAL A 273 19.21 -14.01 12.08
N VAL A 274 19.47 -12.71 12.01
CA VAL A 274 19.73 -11.97 10.78
C VAL A 274 21.17 -11.46 10.77
N ASN A 275 21.77 -11.32 9.58
CA ASN A 275 23.15 -10.83 9.45
C ASN A 275 23.27 -9.33 9.74
N ASP A 276 22.28 -8.55 9.28
CA ASP A 276 22.26 -7.09 9.38
C ASP A 276 21.02 -6.66 10.18
N PRO A 277 21.09 -6.64 11.53
CA PRO A 277 19.96 -6.23 12.35
C PRO A 277 19.67 -4.74 12.19
N ILE A 278 18.39 -4.39 12.10
CA ILE A 278 17.93 -3.01 11.94
C ILE A 278 17.37 -2.51 13.28
N PRO A 279 17.89 -1.40 13.84
CA PRO A 279 17.32 -0.79 15.03
C PRO A 279 15.88 -0.31 14.79
N TYR A 280 15.05 -0.38 15.83
CA TYR A 280 13.70 0.17 15.75
C TYR A 280 13.74 1.70 15.63
N ASP A 281 12.95 2.24 14.71
CA ASP A 281 12.85 3.67 14.40
C ASP A 281 11.41 4.15 14.60
N ASP A 282 11.21 5.07 15.54
CA ASP A 282 9.90 5.63 15.84
C ASP A 282 9.30 6.44 14.66
N VAL A 283 10.12 7.05 13.80
CA VAL A 283 9.65 7.78 12.61
C VAL A 283 9.06 6.80 11.60
N GLN A 284 9.79 5.71 11.30
CA GLN A 284 9.30 4.62 10.43
C GLN A 284 8.06 3.94 11.04
N SER A 285 8.03 3.75 12.37
CA SER A 285 6.87 3.17 13.05
C SER A 285 5.57 3.97 12.78
N LYS A 286 5.67 5.30 12.70
CA LYS A 286 4.54 6.16 12.36
C LYS A 286 4.03 5.87 10.94
N ILE A 287 4.93 5.72 9.97
CA ILE A 287 4.57 5.39 8.59
C ILE A 287 3.82 4.05 8.56
N GLY A 288 4.33 3.02 9.26
CA GLY A 288 3.67 1.72 9.36
C GLY A 288 2.24 1.78 9.91
N VAL A 289 2.00 2.65 10.91
CA VAL A 289 0.65 2.83 11.47
C VAL A 289 -0.25 3.65 10.56
N TYR A 290 0.24 4.72 9.93
CA TYR A 290 -0.59 5.65 9.14
C TYR A 290 -0.86 5.10 7.72
N ASN A 291 0.03 4.28 7.18
CA ASN A 291 0.02 3.82 5.79
C ASN A 291 0.02 2.28 5.71
N SER A 292 -0.62 1.58 6.66
CA SER A 292 -0.51 0.12 6.74
C SER A 292 -0.94 -0.58 5.45
N GLN A 293 -2.00 -0.10 4.79
CA GLN A 293 -2.43 -0.71 3.54
C GLN A 293 -1.50 -0.41 2.36
N PHE A 294 -0.78 0.71 2.34
CA PHE A 294 0.28 0.92 1.35
C PHE A 294 1.32 -0.20 1.43
N ILE A 295 1.81 -0.50 2.64
CA ILE A 295 2.80 -1.56 2.87
C ILE A 295 2.23 -2.95 2.53
N MET A 296 1.03 -3.27 3.03
CA MET A 296 0.43 -4.59 2.79
C MET A 296 0.13 -4.85 1.31
N ARG A 297 -0.35 -3.83 0.57
CA ARG A 297 -0.65 -3.95 -0.86
C ARG A 297 0.61 -4.19 -1.69
N TRP A 298 1.70 -3.49 -1.37
CA TRP A 298 2.99 -3.71 -2.01
C TRP A 298 3.60 -5.08 -1.68
N ASN A 299 3.45 -5.56 -0.45
CA ASN A 299 3.84 -6.92 -0.07
C ASN A 299 3.00 -7.96 -0.84
N ALA A 300 1.70 -7.69 -1.06
CA ALA A 300 0.84 -8.53 -1.89
C ALA A 300 1.21 -8.50 -3.38
N TRP A 301 2.01 -7.53 -3.83
CA TRP A 301 2.61 -7.45 -5.17
C TRP A 301 4.03 -8.01 -5.23
N ASN A 302 4.55 -8.56 -4.12
CA ASN A 302 5.93 -9.06 -4.01
C ASN A 302 7.02 -8.03 -4.31
N LEU A 303 6.66 -6.75 -4.25
CA LEU A 303 7.61 -5.69 -4.51
C LEU A 303 7.95 -4.87 -3.27
N GLY A 304 7.42 -5.22 -2.08
CA GLY A 304 7.60 -4.51 -0.81
C GLY A 304 8.82 -3.58 -0.69
N TRP A 305 8.57 -2.33 -0.29
CA TRP A 305 9.57 -1.27 -0.06
C TRP A 305 9.61 -0.90 1.42
N PRO A 306 10.20 -1.77 2.25
CA PRO A 306 10.27 -1.47 3.66
C PRO A 306 11.38 -0.47 3.99
N GLU A 307 12.30 -0.21 3.05
CA GLU A 307 13.42 0.70 3.26
C GLU A 307 12.96 2.15 3.45
N PRO A 308 13.64 2.93 4.31
CA PRO A 308 13.41 4.36 4.44
C PRO A 308 13.56 5.05 3.09
N VAL A 309 12.61 5.92 2.74
CA VAL A 309 12.62 6.68 1.48
C VAL A 309 12.84 8.17 1.67
N ASN A 310 13.06 8.61 2.91
CA ASN A 310 13.25 10.02 3.24
C ASN A 310 14.62 10.60 2.85
N ASP A 311 15.59 9.77 2.46
CA ASP A 311 16.91 10.20 2.02
C ASP A 311 17.62 9.13 1.16
N GLY A 312 18.76 9.51 0.59
CA GLY A 312 19.74 8.61 0.00
C GLY A 312 19.64 8.47 -1.52
N ALA A 313 18.78 9.23 -2.20
CA ALA A 313 18.81 9.27 -3.66
C ALA A 313 20.08 9.95 -4.18
N PHE A 314 20.59 9.48 -5.31
CA PHE A 314 21.75 10.07 -5.98
C PHE A 314 21.72 9.80 -7.50
N ASP A 315 22.66 10.39 -8.21
CA ASP A 315 22.93 10.10 -9.62
C ASP A 315 23.56 8.72 -9.77
N LEU A 316 22.77 7.76 -10.25
CA LEU A 316 23.21 6.37 -10.40
C LEU A 316 24.37 6.21 -11.39
N GLY A 317 24.57 7.19 -12.29
CA GLY A 317 25.69 7.20 -13.22
C GLY A 317 27.05 7.47 -12.57
N THR A 318 27.08 7.87 -11.30
CA THR A 318 28.30 8.24 -10.56
C THR A 318 28.77 7.21 -9.54
N ILE A 319 28.01 6.12 -9.35
CA ILE A 319 28.34 5.09 -8.37
C ILE A 319 28.77 3.77 -9.02
N ASP A 320 29.50 2.95 -8.28
CA ASP A 320 29.79 1.57 -8.69
C ASP A 320 28.53 0.69 -8.49
N MET A 321 27.98 0.22 -9.59
CA MET A 321 26.78 -0.62 -9.62
C MET A 321 27.08 -2.12 -9.45
N LYS A 322 28.36 -2.52 -9.49
CA LYS A 322 28.77 -3.93 -9.37
C LYS A 322 28.28 -4.63 -8.10
N PRO A 323 28.30 -4.00 -6.91
CA PRO A 323 27.77 -4.63 -5.69
C PRO A 323 26.29 -5.02 -5.81
N TYR A 324 25.53 -4.28 -6.62
CA TYR A 324 24.11 -4.52 -6.89
C TYR A 324 23.86 -5.44 -8.09
N LYS A 325 24.92 -5.97 -8.71
CA LYS A 325 24.87 -6.84 -9.90
C LYS A 325 24.18 -6.15 -11.09
N MET A 326 24.29 -4.83 -11.18
CA MET A 326 23.74 -4.01 -12.25
C MET A 326 24.85 -3.43 -13.12
N GLU A 327 24.55 -3.21 -14.39
CA GLU A 327 25.44 -2.52 -15.32
C GLU A 327 25.57 -1.03 -14.97
N PRO A 328 26.62 -0.33 -15.43
CA PRO A 328 26.76 1.12 -15.24
C PRO A 328 25.54 1.90 -15.73
N GLN A 329 25.10 2.89 -14.95
CA GLN A 329 23.87 3.65 -15.20
C GLN A 329 24.14 5.07 -15.76
N TYR A 330 25.36 5.32 -16.26
CA TYR A 330 25.69 6.60 -16.88
C TYR A 330 24.99 6.73 -18.24
N VAL A 331 24.24 7.82 -18.43
CA VAL A 331 23.47 8.07 -19.66
C VAL A 331 24.14 9.12 -20.55
N SER A 332 24.19 10.38 -20.09
CA SER A 332 24.82 11.52 -20.77
C SER A 332 25.06 12.68 -19.79
N PRO A 333 25.74 13.77 -20.20
CA PRO A 333 25.85 14.98 -19.39
C PRO A 333 24.51 15.72 -19.15
N THR A 334 23.48 15.44 -19.96
CA THR A 334 22.16 16.12 -19.95
C THR A 334 21.04 15.24 -19.42
N VAL A 335 21.26 13.94 -19.23
CA VAL A 335 20.25 12.99 -18.78
C VAL A 335 20.84 12.13 -17.66
N LYS A 336 20.14 12.04 -16.54
CA LYS A 336 20.59 11.29 -15.37
C LYS A 336 19.47 10.42 -14.81
N ILE A 337 19.82 9.22 -14.40
CA ILE A 337 18.93 8.35 -13.63
C ILE A 337 19.18 8.66 -12.15
N ILE A 338 18.14 9.08 -11.45
CA ILE A 338 18.19 9.48 -10.05
C ILE A 338 17.42 8.46 -9.22
N GLY A 339 18.06 7.92 -8.18
CA GLY A 339 17.42 6.94 -7.30
C GLY A 339 18.40 6.27 -6.36
N ARG A 340 18.04 5.06 -5.93
CA ARG A 340 18.93 4.13 -5.25
C ARG A 340 18.89 2.73 -5.88
N PRO A 341 20.00 1.99 -5.90
CA PRO A 341 20.03 0.61 -6.39
C PRO A 341 19.19 -0.38 -5.57
N ASP A 342 18.99 -0.12 -4.27
CA ASP A 342 18.17 -0.96 -3.39
C ASP A 342 16.66 -0.74 -3.57
N ASN A 343 16.24 0.53 -3.79
CA ASN A 343 14.84 0.97 -3.90
C ASN A 343 14.22 0.72 -5.30
N ARG A 344 15.05 0.56 -6.34
CA ARG A 344 14.68 0.07 -7.71
C ARG A 344 13.57 0.83 -8.47
N LEU A 345 12.97 1.87 -7.88
CA LEU A 345 12.04 2.81 -8.51
C LEU A 345 12.71 4.17 -8.68
N TRP A 346 13.00 4.51 -9.93
CA TRP A 346 13.87 5.63 -10.25
C TRP A 346 13.14 6.75 -10.98
N ASN A 347 13.64 7.96 -10.80
CA ASN A 347 13.29 9.11 -11.62
C ASN A 347 14.35 9.30 -12.71
N VAL A 348 13.97 9.91 -13.82
CA VAL A 348 14.94 10.41 -14.81
C VAL A 348 14.88 11.93 -14.84
N ALA A 349 16.04 12.56 -14.67
CA ALA A 349 16.20 14.00 -14.73
C ALA A 349 16.87 14.41 -16.04
N ILE A 350 16.24 15.34 -16.77
CA ILE A 350 16.67 15.85 -18.07
C ILE A 350 16.99 17.33 -17.92
N LYS A 351 18.24 17.71 -18.19
CA LYS A 351 18.71 19.08 -18.17
C LYS A 351 18.45 19.77 -19.50
N THR A 352 17.84 20.94 -19.43
CA THR A 352 17.57 21.81 -20.57
C THR A 352 18.28 23.15 -20.42
N SER A 353 18.03 24.06 -21.36
CA SER A 353 18.62 25.40 -21.30
C SER A 353 18.08 26.25 -20.14
N ASP A 354 16.86 25.96 -19.69
CA ASP A 354 16.13 26.77 -18.71
C ASP A 354 15.97 26.08 -17.33
N GLY A 355 16.33 24.80 -17.19
CA GLY A 355 16.24 24.07 -15.92
C GLY A 355 16.17 22.55 -16.12
N LEU A 356 15.51 21.85 -15.20
CA LEU A 356 15.34 20.40 -15.23
C LEU A 356 13.89 19.97 -15.46
N TYR A 357 13.69 18.94 -16.27
CA TYR A 357 12.45 18.15 -16.30
C TYR A 357 12.69 16.83 -15.58
N LEU A 358 11.69 16.39 -14.81
CA LEU A 358 11.73 15.13 -14.07
C LEU A 358 10.68 14.18 -14.64
N VAL A 359 11.07 12.96 -14.97
CA VAL A 359 10.17 11.89 -15.45
C VAL A 359 9.77 11.00 -14.27
N ASP A 360 8.48 11.06 -13.94
CA ASP A 360 7.77 10.49 -12.78
C ASP A 360 8.20 10.93 -11.38
N THR A 361 7.33 10.62 -10.42
CA THR A 361 7.41 10.96 -9.00
C THR A 361 6.99 9.73 -8.18
N PRO A 362 7.88 8.73 -8.09
CA PRO A 362 7.53 7.41 -7.59
C PRO A 362 7.25 7.37 -6.07
N LEU A 363 6.55 6.32 -5.64
CA LEU A 363 6.25 5.90 -4.25
C LEU A 363 5.46 6.87 -3.36
N ASN A 364 6.04 8.00 -2.99
CA ASN A 364 5.44 8.96 -2.07
C ASN A 364 6.20 10.30 -2.06
N GLN A 365 5.70 11.23 -1.25
CA GLN A 365 6.22 12.59 -1.14
C GLN A 365 7.66 12.62 -0.59
N ASP A 366 8.00 11.78 0.39
CA ASP A 366 9.34 11.73 0.98
C ASP A 366 10.37 11.21 -0.03
N TRP A 367 10.04 10.14 -0.76
CA TRP A 367 10.90 9.62 -1.82
C TRP A 367 11.08 10.63 -2.95
N THR A 368 9.99 11.25 -3.39
CA THR A 368 10.03 12.26 -4.45
C THR A 368 10.86 13.47 -4.05
N ARG A 369 10.83 13.90 -2.77
CA ARG A 369 11.72 14.96 -2.28
C ARG A 369 13.19 14.54 -2.38
N SER A 370 13.53 13.35 -1.90
CA SER A 370 14.89 12.79 -2.00
C SER A 370 15.39 12.81 -3.45
N LEU A 371 14.55 12.35 -4.40
CA LEU A 371 14.85 12.36 -5.83
C LEU A 371 15.05 13.77 -6.41
N ILE A 372 14.18 14.73 -6.07
CA ILE A 372 14.30 16.13 -6.54
C ILE A 372 15.62 16.74 -6.04
N ASP A 373 15.93 16.58 -4.76
CA ASP A 373 17.11 17.19 -4.16
C ASP A 373 18.40 16.58 -4.75
N ALA A 374 18.40 15.26 -4.98
CA ALA A 374 19.47 14.56 -5.68
C ALA A 374 19.65 15.02 -7.13
N ALA A 375 18.56 15.21 -7.88
CA ALA A 375 18.60 15.72 -9.26
C ALA A 375 19.20 17.13 -9.33
N LYS A 376 18.76 18.03 -8.43
CA LYS A 376 19.29 19.40 -8.35
C LYS A 376 20.78 19.42 -8.06
N LYS A 377 21.20 18.63 -7.06
CA LYS A 377 22.62 18.47 -6.71
C LYS A 377 23.43 17.92 -7.88
N ALA A 378 22.92 16.90 -8.56
CA ALA A 378 23.61 16.22 -9.65
C ALA A 378 23.87 17.13 -10.85
N PHE A 379 23.00 18.11 -11.12
CA PHE A 379 23.15 19.05 -12.24
C PHE A 379 23.64 20.45 -11.84
N ASN A 380 23.79 20.70 -10.54
CA ASN A 380 23.97 22.04 -9.97
C ASN A 380 22.94 23.04 -10.53
N GLU A 381 21.67 22.64 -10.52
CA GLU A 381 20.53 23.38 -11.08
C GLU A 381 19.36 23.28 -10.11
N ASN A 382 18.78 24.42 -9.71
CA ASN A 382 17.70 24.45 -8.72
C ASN A 382 16.31 24.58 -9.35
N ASN A 383 16.23 24.93 -10.63
CA ASN A 383 14.97 25.17 -11.31
C ASN A 383 14.39 23.88 -11.89
N ILE A 384 13.29 23.38 -11.31
CA ILE A 384 12.49 22.30 -11.90
C ILE A 384 11.39 22.92 -12.77
N LYS A 385 11.45 22.69 -14.08
CA LYS A 385 10.57 23.27 -15.10
C LYS A 385 9.25 22.53 -15.26
N GLY A 386 9.23 21.22 -14.99
CA GLY A 386 8.04 20.41 -15.16
C GLY A 386 8.25 18.97 -14.71
N ILE A 387 7.15 18.33 -14.33
CA ILE A 387 7.06 16.88 -14.12
C ILE A 387 6.42 16.25 -15.35
N ILE A 388 7.01 15.20 -15.90
CA ILE A 388 6.45 14.38 -16.97
C ILE A 388 6.03 13.06 -16.33
N SER A 389 4.73 12.80 -16.24
CA SER A 389 4.24 11.54 -15.71
C SER A 389 4.06 10.53 -16.83
N THR A 390 4.69 9.37 -16.73
CA THR A 390 4.51 8.29 -17.72
C THR A 390 3.12 7.70 -17.63
N HIS A 391 2.58 7.50 -16.43
CA HIS A 391 1.21 7.02 -16.20
C HIS A 391 0.82 7.15 -14.72
N CYS A 392 -0.46 6.91 -14.43
CA CYS A 392 -1.04 7.16 -13.10
C CYS A 392 -0.93 6.02 -12.08
N HIS A 393 -0.22 4.94 -12.39
CA HIS A 393 0.04 3.89 -11.41
C HIS A 393 0.81 4.43 -10.20
N HIS A 394 0.47 3.91 -9.02
CA HIS A 394 0.98 4.47 -7.77
C HIS A 394 2.52 4.44 -7.67
N ASP A 395 3.16 3.46 -8.28
CA ASP A 395 4.60 3.28 -8.22
C ASP A 395 5.37 4.38 -8.95
N HIS A 396 4.72 5.07 -9.89
CA HIS A 396 5.27 6.20 -10.65
C HIS A 396 4.64 7.55 -10.29
N PHE A 397 3.42 7.54 -9.72
CA PHE A 397 2.61 8.74 -9.56
C PHE A 397 2.34 9.16 -8.10
N ALA A 398 2.53 8.28 -7.12
CA ALA A 398 2.12 8.55 -5.74
C ALA A 398 2.80 9.75 -5.07
N GLY A 399 3.99 10.16 -5.54
CA GLY A 399 4.68 11.35 -5.07
C GLY A 399 4.31 12.66 -5.80
N ILE A 400 3.34 12.64 -6.72
CA ILE A 400 3.10 13.75 -7.66
C ILE A 400 2.85 15.10 -6.97
N ARG A 401 2.19 15.09 -5.80
CA ARG A 401 1.91 16.30 -5.03
C ARG A 401 3.20 16.99 -4.56
N GLU A 402 4.25 16.26 -4.24
CA GLU A 402 5.56 16.83 -3.92
C GLU A 402 6.21 17.45 -5.16
N GLY A 403 6.16 16.77 -6.30
CA GLY A 403 6.65 17.31 -7.58
C GLY A 403 5.92 18.59 -8.00
N LEU A 404 4.59 18.64 -7.83
CA LEU A 404 3.78 19.83 -8.12
C LEU A 404 4.02 20.98 -7.13
N THR A 405 4.41 20.69 -5.89
CA THR A 405 4.88 21.72 -4.96
C THR A 405 6.17 22.39 -5.45
N GLU A 406 7.00 21.65 -6.19
CA GLU A 406 8.24 22.18 -6.75
C GLU A 406 7.98 23.13 -7.92
N THR A 407 7.15 22.72 -8.89
CA THR A 407 7.02 23.44 -10.17
C THR A 407 5.59 23.90 -10.52
N GLY A 408 4.55 23.20 -10.05
CA GLY A 408 3.16 23.41 -10.47
C GLY A 408 2.86 23.01 -11.93
N ASN A 409 3.88 22.71 -12.73
CA ASN A 409 3.78 22.36 -14.14
C ASN A 409 3.87 20.84 -14.36
N ILE A 410 2.90 20.25 -15.04
CA ILE A 410 2.84 18.81 -15.29
C ILE A 410 2.44 18.49 -16.74
N TYR A 411 3.06 17.44 -17.27
CA TYR A 411 2.72 16.79 -18.54
C TYR A 411 2.25 15.37 -18.22
N LEU A 412 1.06 15.02 -18.67
CA LEU A 412 0.45 13.71 -18.49
C LEU A 412 -0.54 13.45 -19.61
N ALA A 413 -0.95 12.20 -19.81
CA ALA A 413 -1.93 11.85 -20.83
C ALA A 413 -3.27 12.58 -20.61
N GLU A 414 -4.00 12.87 -21.68
CA GLU A 414 -5.24 13.66 -21.58
C GLU A 414 -6.30 12.98 -20.70
N GLU A 415 -6.42 11.66 -20.81
CA GLU A 415 -7.32 10.82 -20.05
C GLU A 415 -6.98 10.78 -18.54
N ALA A 416 -5.74 11.12 -18.16
CA ALA A 416 -5.28 11.13 -16.77
C ALA A 416 -5.59 12.44 -16.03
N VAL A 417 -5.99 13.50 -16.75
CA VAL A 417 -6.29 14.82 -16.15
C VAL A 417 -7.38 14.76 -15.06
N PRO A 418 -8.50 14.01 -15.22
CA PRO A 418 -9.48 13.86 -14.15
C PRO A 418 -8.91 13.21 -12.89
N PHE A 419 -8.03 12.20 -13.04
CA PHE A 419 -7.40 11.52 -11.91
C PHE A 419 -6.44 12.45 -11.18
N LEU A 420 -5.58 13.18 -11.90
CA LEU A 420 -4.73 14.22 -11.32
C LEU A 420 -5.53 15.21 -10.47
N LYS A 421 -6.66 15.72 -11.00
CA LYS A 421 -7.52 16.67 -10.27
C LYS A 421 -8.07 16.08 -8.97
N LYS A 422 -8.42 14.78 -8.97
CA LYS A 422 -8.85 14.07 -7.76
C LYS A 422 -7.70 14.02 -6.74
N VAL A 423 -6.49 13.65 -7.17
CA VAL A 423 -5.30 13.57 -6.30
C VAL A 423 -4.91 14.93 -5.72
N THR A 424 -4.89 15.99 -6.52
CA THR A 424 -4.50 17.33 -6.04
C THR A 424 -5.55 17.96 -5.12
N SER A 425 -6.81 17.53 -5.23
CA SER A 425 -7.92 18.03 -4.39
C SER A 425 -8.22 17.16 -3.17
N ALA A 426 -7.54 16.02 -3.01
CA ALA A 426 -7.72 15.13 -1.87
C ALA A 426 -7.40 15.82 -0.53
N ASP A 427 -8.11 15.45 0.53
CA ASP A 427 -7.83 15.93 1.88
C ASP A 427 -6.64 15.17 2.47
N HIS A 428 -5.55 15.87 2.83
CA HIS A 428 -4.38 15.29 3.51
C HIS A 428 -4.26 15.79 4.96
N SER A 429 -5.37 16.10 5.63
CA SER A 429 -5.33 16.68 6.97
C SER A 429 -4.79 15.74 8.07
N LEU A 430 -4.80 14.41 7.88
CA LEU A 430 -4.27 13.44 8.85
C LEU A 430 -2.74 13.41 8.87
N ASN A 431 -2.12 13.58 7.70
CA ASN A 431 -0.67 13.76 7.55
C ASN A 431 -0.42 14.79 6.45
N LYS A 432 -0.35 16.06 6.83
CA LYS A 432 -0.26 17.18 5.88
C LYS A 432 1.05 17.13 5.11
N ASP A 433 0.94 17.01 3.79
CA ASP A 433 2.07 17.18 2.89
C ASP A 433 2.33 18.66 2.56
N LYS A 434 3.42 18.92 1.83
CA LYS A 434 3.78 20.30 1.46
C LYS A 434 2.77 20.93 0.51
N PHE A 435 2.16 20.14 -0.37
CA PHE A 435 1.13 20.63 -1.30
C PHE A 435 -0.14 21.09 -0.57
N ALA A 436 -0.56 20.35 0.47
CA ALA A 436 -1.69 20.73 1.32
C ALA A 436 -1.38 22.00 2.15
N THR A 437 -0.12 22.21 2.50
CA THR A 437 0.30 23.38 3.30
C THR A 437 0.53 24.63 2.44
N ASN A 438 1.03 24.46 1.21
CA ASN A 438 1.34 25.52 0.28
C ASN A 438 0.97 25.11 -1.16
N PRO A 439 -0.33 25.14 -1.52
CA PRO A 439 -0.77 24.73 -2.84
C PRO A 439 -0.22 25.68 -3.90
N LYS A 440 0.32 25.12 -4.99
CA LYS A 440 0.73 25.89 -6.16
C LYS A 440 -0.37 25.90 -7.23
N PRO A 441 -0.57 27.02 -7.95
CA PRO A 441 -1.36 27.02 -9.16
C PRO A 441 -0.81 25.99 -10.15
N LEU A 442 -1.70 25.17 -10.72
CA LEU A 442 -1.32 24.09 -11.62
C LEU A 442 -1.39 24.54 -13.08
N THR A 443 -0.31 24.30 -13.81
CA THR A 443 -0.30 24.31 -15.28
C THR A 443 -0.32 22.85 -15.74
N ILE A 444 -1.48 22.42 -16.23
CA ILE A 444 -1.68 21.05 -16.71
C ILE A 444 -1.53 21.06 -18.23
N ASN A 445 -0.62 20.24 -18.76
CA ASN A 445 -0.37 20.08 -20.19
C ASN A 445 -0.78 18.67 -20.63
N PRO A 446 -2.03 18.47 -21.09
CA PRO A 446 -2.49 17.19 -21.57
C PRO A 446 -1.77 16.76 -22.84
N VAL A 447 -1.21 15.55 -22.86
CA VAL A 447 -0.53 14.97 -24.02
C VAL A 447 -1.52 14.09 -24.79
N LYS A 448 -1.90 14.53 -25.99
CA LYS A 448 -2.85 13.81 -26.86
C LYS A 448 -2.18 12.80 -27.81
N ASP A 449 -1.12 13.23 -28.46
CA ASP A 449 -0.34 12.41 -29.40
C ASP A 449 1.15 12.65 -29.17
N VAL A 450 1.65 13.86 -29.46
CA VAL A 450 3.04 14.26 -29.15
C VAL A 450 3.08 15.69 -28.63
N THR A 451 3.83 15.93 -27.56
CA THR A 451 4.19 17.27 -27.07
C THR A 451 5.70 17.47 -27.23
N VAL A 452 6.10 18.54 -27.90
CA VAL A 452 7.51 18.85 -28.17
C VAL A 452 7.97 19.99 -27.28
N LEU A 453 9.11 19.80 -26.61
CA LEU A 453 9.75 20.81 -25.75
C LEU A 453 11.16 21.14 -26.26
N GLU A 454 11.69 22.29 -25.86
CA GLU A 454 13.09 22.71 -26.12
C GLU A 454 13.50 22.60 -27.60
N ASN A 455 12.61 23.04 -28.51
CA ASN A 455 12.83 23.00 -29.96
C ASN A 455 13.14 21.60 -30.52
N GLY A 456 12.51 20.55 -29.98
CA GLY A 456 12.67 19.17 -30.48
C GLY A 456 13.69 18.33 -29.74
N LYS A 457 14.26 18.82 -28.63
CA LYS A 457 15.17 18.01 -27.80
C LYS A 457 14.44 16.98 -26.95
N ILE A 458 13.19 17.27 -26.58
CA ILE A 458 12.35 16.38 -25.79
C ILE A 458 11.02 16.24 -26.51
N GLU A 459 10.65 15.01 -26.83
CA GLU A 459 9.34 14.66 -27.35
C GLU A 459 8.62 13.76 -26.34
N ILE A 460 7.44 14.17 -25.90
CA ILE A 460 6.60 13.40 -24.98
C ILE A 460 5.50 12.77 -25.83
N HIS A 461 5.54 11.45 -25.96
CA HIS A 461 4.64 10.70 -26.83
C HIS A 461 3.57 10.00 -26.01
N ARG A 462 2.32 10.09 -26.47
CA ARG A 462 1.26 9.19 -26.05
C ARG A 462 1.48 7.83 -26.71
N LEU A 463 1.59 6.78 -25.92
CA LEU A 463 1.82 5.43 -26.43
C LEU A 463 0.49 4.82 -26.90
N ASN A 464 0.18 5.04 -28.17
CA ASN A 464 -1.09 4.68 -28.82
C ASN A 464 -0.85 3.99 -30.19
N ALA A 465 -0.01 2.96 -30.22
CA ALA A 465 0.29 2.22 -31.45
C ALA A 465 -0.99 1.71 -32.13
N THR A 466 -1.20 2.12 -33.38
CA THR A 466 -2.43 1.87 -34.15
C THR A 466 -2.35 0.56 -34.93
N LYS A 467 -1.13 0.10 -35.23
CA LYS A 467 -0.85 -1.11 -36.00
C LYS A 467 -0.37 -2.30 -35.16
N SER A 468 -0.52 -2.24 -33.84
CA SER A 468 -0.10 -3.32 -32.94
C SER A 468 -1.25 -4.26 -32.61
N SER A 469 -0.96 -5.55 -32.52
CA SER A 469 -1.85 -6.55 -31.90
C SER A 469 -1.61 -6.70 -30.40
N ALA A 470 -0.58 -6.03 -29.87
CA ALA A 470 -0.31 -5.93 -28.44
C ALA A 470 -1.01 -4.70 -27.82
N THR A 471 -0.93 -4.57 -26.51
CA THR A 471 -1.51 -3.46 -25.75
C THR A 471 -0.47 -2.82 -24.84
N ALA A 472 -0.62 -1.53 -24.56
CA ALA A 472 0.18 -0.87 -23.54
C ALA A 472 -0.10 -1.46 -22.14
N HIS A 473 0.92 -1.39 -21.27
CA HIS A 473 0.80 -1.64 -19.83
C HIS A 473 -0.42 -0.97 -19.17
N SER A 474 -0.57 0.34 -19.36
CA SER A 474 -1.71 1.12 -18.87
C SER A 474 -2.34 1.92 -20.00
N SER A 475 -3.62 2.25 -19.80
CA SER A 475 -4.41 3.01 -20.74
C SER A 475 -3.94 4.46 -20.91
N ASP A 476 -3.15 5.04 -20.01
CA ASP A 476 -2.70 6.45 -20.05
C ASP A 476 -1.17 6.60 -20.27
N MET A 477 -0.52 5.55 -20.77
CA MET A 477 0.94 5.51 -20.95
C MET A 477 1.52 6.61 -21.86
N LEU A 478 2.52 7.30 -21.36
CA LEU A 478 3.45 8.17 -22.08
C LEU A 478 4.86 7.55 -22.11
N ILE A 479 5.62 7.92 -23.13
CA ILE A 479 7.07 7.74 -23.19
C ILE A 479 7.74 9.08 -23.51
N VAL A 480 8.99 9.25 -23.09
CA VAL A 480 9.79 10.43 -23.45
C VAL A 480 10.89 10.02 -24.41
N TYR A 481 10.93 10.62 -25.59
CA TYR A 481 11.94 10.41 -26.61
C TYR A 481 12.90 11.59 -26.66
N LEU A 482 14.19 11.31 -26.69
CA LEU A 482 15.28 12.27 -26.81
C LEU A 482 16.01 12.00 -28.14
N PRO A 483 15.67 12.73 -29.23
CA PRO A 483 16.14 12.38 -30.57
C PRO A 483 17.65 12.48 -30.76
N GLN A 484 18.30 13.45 -30.10
CA GLN A 484 19.74 13.67 -30.23
C GLN A 484 20.56 12.54 -29.59
N GLU A 485 20.08 12.01 -28.46
CA GLU A 485 20.71 10.94 -27.71
C GLU A 485 20.24 9.54 -28.15
N GLU A 486 19.21 9.45 -29.00
CA GLU A 486 18.55 8.21 -29.45
C GLU A 486 18.02 7.38 -28.27
N ILE A 487 17.41 8.06 -27.29
CA ILE A 487 16.94 7.47 -26.03
C ILE A 487 15.42 7.49 -25.97
N ILE A 488 14.81 6.37 -25.57
CA ILE A 488 13.46 6.36 -25.01
C ILE A 488 13.53 6.15 -23.50
N ILE A 489 12.83 7.00 -22.75
CA ILE A 489 12.54 6.82 -21.33
C ILE A 489 11.11 6.31 -21.22
N GLN A 490 10.93 5.21 -20.50
CA GLN A 490 9.65 4.55 -20.31
C GLN A 490 9.58 3.85 -18.94
N ALA A 491 8.36 3.58 -18.48
CA ALA A 491 8.13 2.85 -17.23
C ALA A 491 8.07 1.33 -17.45
N ASP A 492 6.87 0.82 -17.73
CA ASP A 492 6.49 -0.60 -17.61
C ASP A 492 6.28 -1.33 -18.95
N GLN A 493 6.72 -0.75 -20.06
CA GLN A 493 6.73 -1.46 -21.35
C GLN A 493 7.87 -2.47 -21.46
N LEU A 494 8.97 -2.19 -20.77
CA LEU A 494 10.15 -3.03 -20.66
C LEU A 494 10.75 -2.85 -19.26
N TRP A 495 11.19 -3.94 -18.62
CA TRP A 495 12.07 -3.82 -17.45
C TRP A 495 13.50 -4.15 -17.84
N SER A 496 14.46 -3.46 -17.25
CA SER A 496 15.88 -3.61 -17.57
C SER A 496 16.66 -4.23 -16.40
N GLY A 497 17.98 -4.37 -16.55
CA GLY A 497 18.85 -4.83 -15.47
C GLY A 497 18.64 -6.30 -15.09
N THR A 498 18.39 -6.57 -13.81
CA THR A 498 18.21 -7.95 -13.30
C THR A 498 17.05 -8.69 -13.95
N PHE A 499 16.07 -7.97 -14.49
CA PHE A 499 14.99 -8.55 -15.29
C PHE A 499 15.54 -9.34 -16.48
N MET A 500 16.49 -8.78 -17.23
CA MET A 500 17.07 -9.43 -18.40
C MET A 500 17.84 -10.70 -18.04
N LYS A 501 18.37 -10.77 -16.80
CA LYS A 501 19.02 -11.99 -16.28
C LYS A 501 18.00 -13.10 -16.05
N VAL A 502 16.82 -12.77 -15.51
CA VAL A 502 15.72 -13.73 -15.33
C VAL A 502 15.16 -14.19 -16.69
N TRP A 503 14.98 -13.24 -17.62
CA TRP A 503 14.53 -13.55 -18.99
C TRP A 503 15.48 -14.50 -19.71
N GLY A 504 16.79 -14.22 -19.64
CA GLY A 504 17.84 -15.02 -20.28
C GLY A 504 18.14 -16.36 -19.59
N GLY A 505 17.48 -16.68 -18.47
CA GLY A 505 17.70 -17.94 -17.74
C GLY A 505 19.02 -17.99 -16.96
N TYR A 506 19.58 -16.84 -16.59
CA TYR A 506 20.83 -16.73 -15.82
C TYR A 506 20.61 -16.76 -14.30
N THR A 507 19.43 -17.19 -13.86
CA THR A 507 18.98 -17.24 -12.47
C THR A 507 18.47 -18.64 -12.13
N PRO A 508 18.47 -19.06 -10.84
CA PRO A 508 17.92 -20.34 -10.42
C PRO A 508 16.50 -20.64 -10.91
N ARG A 509 15.70 -19.59 -11.16
CA ARG A 509 14.36 -19.69 -11.75
C ARG A 509 14.21 -18.68 -12.88
N GLY A 510 13.54 -19.09 -13.96
CA GLY A 510 13.13 -18.20 -15.05
C GLY A 510 11.69 -17.75 -14.93
N PHE A 511 11.26 -16.85 -15.81
CA PHE A 511 9.84 -16.48 -15.91
C PHE A 511 8.99 -17.68 -16.33
N THR A 512 7.79 -17.76 -15.75
CA THR A 512 6.74 -18.66 -16.22
C THR A 512 6.29 -18.26 -17.63
N GLU A 513 5.72 -19.20 -18.39
CA GLU A 513 5.21 -18.88 -19.74
C GLU A 513 4.13 -17.80 -19.70
N LYS A 514 3.26 -17.82 -18.69
CA LYS A 514 2.25 -16.76 -18.45
C LYS A 514 2.92 -15.39 -18.27
N ALA A 515 3.97 -15.30 -17.46
CA ALA A 515 4.73 -14.06 -17.28
C ALA A 515 5.40 -13.61 -18.58
N LYS A 516 6.08 -14.52 -19.31
CA LYS A 516 6.74 -14.21 -20.58
C LYS A 516 5.78 -13.63 -21.61
N VAL A 517 4.56 -14.18 -21.73
CA VAL A 517 3.53 -13.68 -22.65
C VAL A 517 3.16 -12.23 -22.33
N SER A 518 2.92 -11.93 -21.05
CA SER A 518 2.58 -10.58 -20.60
C SER A 518 3.70 -9.58 -20.92
N ILE A 519 4.93 -9.91 -20.55
CA ILE A 519 6.08 -9.03 -20.78
C ILE A 519 6.32 -8.84 -22.28
N LYS A 520 6.24 -9.91 -23.08
CA LYS A 520 6.38 -9.84 -24.53
C LYS A 520 5.31 -8.95 -25.15
N ASN A 521 4.08 -8.96 -24.63
CA ASN A 521 3.01 -8.10 -25.11
C ASN A 521 3.39 -6.61 -24.94
N ASN A 522 3.71 -6.19 -23.72
CA ASN A 522 4.11 -4.81 -23.43
C ASN A 522 5.32 -4.36 -24.28
N SER A 523 6.36 -5.20 -24.33
CA SER A 523 7.56 -4.94 -25.13
C SER A 523 7.29 -4.86 -26.63
N GLN A 524 6.39 -5.72 -27.15
CA GLN A 524 5.98 -5.68 -28.55
C GLN A 524 5.22 -4.38 -28.87
N TYR A 525 4.37 -3.92 -27.96
CA TYR A 525 3.63 -2.67 -28.15
C TYR A 525 4.55 -1.46 -28.29
N LEU A 526 5.56 -1.36 -27.41
CA LEU A 526 6.59 -0.32 -27.53
C LEU A 526 7.38 -0.44 -28.85
N LEU A 527 7.77 -1.65 -29.24
CA LEU A 527 8.51 -1.87 -30.47
C LEU A 527 7.71 -1.46 -31.71
N ASP A 528 6.42 -1.79 -31.74
CA ASP A 528 5.52 -1.44 -32.83
C ASP A 528 5.34 0.07 -32.91
N TYR A 529 5.21 0.77 -31.76
CA TYR A 529 5.15 2.22 -31.72
C TYR A 529 6.42 2.88 -32.28
N ILE A 530 7.60 2.40 -31.87
CA ILE A 530 8.90 2.87 -32.36
C ILE A 530 8.96 2.77 -33.90
N LYS A 531 8.55 1.62 -34.45
CA LYS A 531 8.50 1.39 -35.91
C LYS A 531 7.47 2.28 -36.60
N GLU A 532 6.26 2.39 -36.03
CA GLU A 532 5.17 3.18 -36.61
C GLU A 532 5.56 4.66 -36.74
N LYS A 533 6.20 5.22 -35.71
CA LYS A 533 6.65 6.61 -35.69
C LYS A 533 8.05 6.83 -36.28
N ASN A 534 8.72 5.77 -36.75
CA ASN A 534 10.09 5.80 -37.28
C ASN A 534 11.11 6.44 -36.31
N LEU A 535 11.02 6.15 -35.01
CA LEU A 535 11.93 6.68 -34.00
C LEU A 535 13.29 5.98 -34.10
N LYS A 536 14.38 6.74 -34.03
CA LYS A 536 15.75 6.20 -34.02
C LYS A 536 16.18 5.97 -32.57
N VAL A 537 16.20 4.71 -32.15
CA VAL A 537 16.42 4.34 -30.75
C VAL A 537 17.60 3.39 -30.64
N SER A 538 18.58 3.74 -29.83
CA SER A 538 19.71 2.87 -29.48
C SER A 538 19.71 2.50 -28.00
N LYS A 539 19.18 3.36 -27.13
CA LYS A 539 19.11 3.13 -25.67
C LYS A 539 17.67 3.24 -25.18
N ILE A 540 17.38 2.47 -24.13
CA ILE A 540 16.10 2.54 -23.41
C ILE A 540 16.42 2.73 -21.94
N ILE A 541 15.75 3.69 -21.31
CA ILE A 541 15.77 3.84 -19.85
C ILE A 541 14.44 3.35 -19.33
N SER A 542 14.49 2.27 -18.55
CA SER A 542 13.36 1.70 -17.85
C SER A 542 13.38 2.19 -16.41
N GLN A 543 12.29 2.77 -15.91
CA GLN A 543 12.24 3.23 -14.51
C GLN A 543 12.31 2.08 -13.52
N HIS A 544 11.96 0.87 -13.98
CA HIS A 544 12.31 -0.39 -13.36
C HIS A 544 13.58 -0.97 -14.00
N GLY A 545 14.69 -0.92 -13.26
CA GLY A 545 15.92 -1.63 -13.62
C GLY A 545 16.91 -0.89 -14.53
N GLY A 546 16.56 0.29 -15.04
CA GLY A 546 17.52 1.27 -15.51
C GLY A 546 17.83 1.34 -16.99
N LEU A 547 19.05 1.81 -17.26
CA LEU A 547 19.60 1.92 -18.61
C LEU A 547 19.82 0.53 -19.20
N GLY A 548 19.19 0.31 -20.35
CA GLY A 548 19.37 -0.85 -21.23
C GLY A 548 19.52 -0.41 -22.68
N SER A 549 19.36 -1.36 -23.59
CA SER A 549 19.52 -1.15 -25.03
C SER A 549 18.26 -1.50 -25.80
N VAL A 550 18.11 -0.96 -27.02
CA VAL A 550 17.05 -1.41 -27.93
C VAL A 550 17.15 -2.91 -28.25
N GLN A 551 18.34 -3.51 -28.10
CA GLN A 551 18.55 -4.94 -28.29
C GLN A 551 17.83 -5.78 -27.24
N ASP A 552 17.61 -5.26 -26.02
CA ASP A 552 16.83 -5.95 -24.99
C ASP A 552 15.38 -6.11 -25.44
N LEU A 553 14.82 -5.03 -26.03
CA LEU A 553 13.49 -5.04 -26.62
C LEU A 553 13.38 -6.08 -27.74
N TYR A 554 14.34 -6.08 -28.69
CA TYR A 554 14.38 -7.09 -29.75
C TYR A 554 14.53 -8.52 -29.23
N THR A 555 15.32 -8.71 -28.18
CA THR A 555 15.53 -10.03 -27.57
C THR A 555 14.20 -10.58 -27.05
N ILE A 556 13.43 -9.76 -26.33
CA ILE A 556 12.13 -10.16 -25.77
C ILE A 556 11.12 -10.43 -26.90
N THR A 557 11.02 -9.54 -27.89
CA THR A 557 10.01 -9.66 -28.95
C THR A 557 10.31 -10.79 -29.94
N ASN A 558 11.60 -11.05 -30.23
CA ASN A 558 12.01 -12.04 -31.23
C ASN A 558 12.21 -13.45 -30.65
N THR A 559 12.07 -13.64 -29.33
CA THR A 559 12.10 -14.98 -28.74
C THR A 559 10.89 -15.76 -29.24
N ASN A 560 11.11 -16.58 -30.28
CA ASN A 560 10.19 -17.59 -30.78
C ASN A 560 10.50 -18.89 -30.05
N LYS A 561 9.94 -19.08 -28.86
CA LYS A 561 9.67 -20.37 -28.20
C LYS A 561 9.20 -20.14 -26.78
#